data_AF-A0A2K5ZXJ8-F1
#
_entry.id   AF-A0A2K5ZXJ8-F1
#
_cell.length_a   1.000
_cell.length_b   1.000
_cell.length_c   1.000
_cell.angle_alpha   90.00
_cell.angle_beta   90.00
_cell.angle_gamma   90.00
#
_symmetry.space_group_name_H-M   'P 1'
#
loop_
_entity.id
_entity.type
_entity.pdbx_description
1 polymer ?
#
loop_
_entity_poly.entity_id
_entity_poly.type
_entity_poly.pdbx_seq_one_letter_code
_entity_poly.pdbx_strand_id
1 'polypeptide(L)'
;IFSILKLNSTPGLPDTCAGPQPPRMCGPDIQTPSAFQICRIMRPDDASVARNMIEEVGAIISTWHCNSQNRDRCVATLARVEHTDFLWPMCIGEVAHISAEITYTSKHSVEVQVNVMSENILTGTKKLTNKATLWYVPLSLKNVDKVLQVPPVVYSRQEQEEEGRKRYKTQKLERMETKWRNQDVVQPVLNPEPNTVSYSQSSLIHLVGPSDCTLHSFVHEGVTMKLTDEVAGIVAARHCKTNLVTASVNAINFHDKIRKGCIKTISRRMAFTSNKSVEIEVLVDANSVADSSQKRYRAAMSLSQEGGSLPMPQRLPQTQDEKKRFEEGKGWYLQMKPQP
;
A
#
# COMPACT_ATOMS: atom_id res chain seq x y z
N ILE A 1 38.81 -13.93 25.61
CA ILE A 1 40.19 -13.53 25.25
C ILE A 1 40.36 -13.88 23.78
N PHE A 2 40.14 -12.89 22.91
CA PHE A 2 40.22 -13.04 21.45
C PHE A 2 41.70 -13.11 21.02
N SER A 3 42.09 -14.16 20.29
CA SER A 3 43.39 -14.24 19.64
C SER A 3 43.37 -13.43 18.34
N ILE A 4 44.13 -12.34 18.36
CA ILE A 4 44.42 -11.45 17.23
C ILE A 4 45.63 -12.03 16.47
N LEU A 5 45.45 -12.42 15.22
CA LEU A 5 46.56 -12.68 14.30
C LEU A 5 47.05 -11.35 13.72
N LYS A 6 48.24 -10.93 14.16
CA LYS A 6 49.06 -9.86 13.57
C LYS A 6 49.54 -10.31 12.18
N LEU A 7 49.35 -9.47 11.17
CA LEU A 7 50.14 -9.50 9.95
C LEU A 7 51.03 -8.25 9.93
N ASN A 8 52.33 -8.49 9.75
CA ASN A 8 53.41 -7.51 9.83
C ASN A 8 53.40 -6.55 8.62
N SER A 9 53.69 -5.29 8.91
CA SER A 9 53.96 -4.23 7.92
C SER A 9 55.39 -4.33 7.37
N THR A 10 55.55 -4.10 6.07
CA THR A 10 56.81 -3.67 5.44
C THR A 10 56.57 -2.47 4.51
N PRO A 11 57.54 -1.57 4.31
CA PRO A 11 57.28 -0.17 3.97
C PRO A 11 57.45 0.19 2.48
N GLY A 12 56.60 1.12 2.03
CA GLY A 12 56.91 2.26 1.14
C GLY A 12 57.38 2.03 -0.30
N LEU A 13 56.51 2.33 -1.28
CA LEU A 13 56.86 2.96 -2.56
C LEU A 13 55.65 3.81 -3.07
N PRO A 14 55.87 4.83 -3.92
CA PRO A 14 55.16 6.11 -3.88
C PRO A 14 53.84 6.15 -4.67
N ASP A 15 52.95 7.02 -4.19
CA ASP A 15 51.66 7.38 -4.79
C ASP A 15 51.80 7.89 -6.23
N THR A 16 51.47 7.04 -7.21
CA THR A 16 51.14 7.46 -8.58
C THR A 16 50.04 6.55 -9.14
N CYS A 17 48.81 6.80 -8.70
CA CYS A 17 47.62 6.26 -9.34
C CYS A 17 46.58 7.38 -9.45
N ALA A 18 46.85 8.35 -10.34
CA ALA A 18 45.78 9.12 -10.96
C ALA A 18 44.98 8.16 -11.86
N GLY A 19 44.02 7.45 -11.27
CA GLY A 19 43.08 6.63 -12.02
C GLY A 19 42.27 7.50 -12.99
N PRO A 20 41.91 6.99 -14.18
CA PRO A 20 41.14 7.75 -15.14
C PRO A 20 39.81 8.19 -14.51
N GLN A 21 39.48 9.48 -14.65
CA GLN A 21 38.18 10.01 -14.22
C GLN A 21 37.06 9.14 -14.83
N PRO A 22 36.00 8.82 -14.08
CA PRO A 22 34.88 8.07 -14.64
C PRO A 22 34.34 8.84 -15.85
N PRO A 23 34.04 8.16 -16.97
CA PRO A 23 33.55 8.85 -18.15
C PRO A 23 32.28 9.62 -17.78
N ARG A 24 32.25 10.92 -18.11
CA ARG A 24 31.01 11.69 -18.13
C ARG A 24 30.08 10.99 -19.12
N MET A 25 29.15 10.20 -18.60
CA MET A 25 28.08 9.57 -19.37
C MET A 25 27.13 10.67 -19.85
N CYS A 26 27.51 11.39 -20.89
CA CYS A 26 26.56 11.97 -21.83
C CYS A 26 26.19 10.85 -22.81
N GLY A 27 25.11 10.13 -22.49
CA GLY A 27 24.40 9.20 -23.38
C GLY A 27 22.97 9.70 -23.61
N PRO A 28 22.30 9.26 -24.69
CA PRO A 28 21.08 9.88 -25.23
C PRO A 28 19.90 9.74 -24.27
N ASP A 29 18.87 10.58 -24.45
CA ASP A 29 17.60 10.55 -23.71
C ASP A 29 17.20 9.10 -23.36
N ILE A 30 17.27 8.76 -22.08
CA ILE A 30 16.82 7.47 -21.57
C ILE A 30 15.33 7.44 -21.85
N GLN A 31 14.90 6.72 -22.89
CA GLN A 31 13.50 6.39 -23.07
C GLN A 31 13.08 5.58 -21.84
N THR A 32 12.41 6.24 -20.90
CA THR A 32 11.81 5.57 -19.76
C THR A 32 10.72 4.65 -20.28
N PRO A 33 10.76 3.36 -19.95
CA PRO A 33 9.73 2.45 -20.42
C PRO A 33 8.40 2.85 -19.80
N SER A 34 7.37 2.89 -20.64
CA SER A 34 5.99 3.15 -20.20
C SER A 34 5.43 2.01 -19.36
N ALA A 35 6.01 0.79 -19.47
CA ALA A 35 5.59 -0.39 -18.74
C ALA A 35 6.78 -1.14 -18.11
N PHE A 36 6.56 -1.68 -16.92
CA PHE A 36 7.53 -2.47 -16.15
C PHE A 36 6.88 -3.75 -15.64
N GLN A 37 7.60 -4.88 -15.63
CA GLN A 37 7.05 -6.17 -15.23
C GLN A 37 7.98 -6.91 -14.26
N ILE A 38 7.39 -7.49 -13.22
CA ILE A 38 8.03 -8.45 -12.31
C ILE A 38 7.20 -9.72 -12.28
N CYS A 39 7.86 -10.87 -12.21
CA CYS A 39 7.22 -12.15 -11.99
C CYS A 39 7.82 -12.85 -10.78
N ARG A 40 7.00 -13.49 -9.96
CA ARG A 40 7.45 -14.25 -8.78
C ARG A 40 6.55 -15.46 -8.54
N ILE A 41 7.14 -16.59 -8.16
CA ILE A 41 6.40 -17.76 -7.69
C ILE A 41 5.89 -17.52 -6.27
N MET A 42 4.62 -17.85 -6.03
CA MET A 42 3.97 -17.70 -4.73
C MET A 42 4.42 -18.78 -3.75
N ARG A 43 5.09 -18.37 -2.68
CA ARG A 43 5.53 -19.24 -1.57
C ARG A 43 4.49 -19.29 -0.44
N PRO A 44 4.59 -20.23 0.50
CA PRO A 44 3.70 -20.28 1.67
C PRO A 44 3.66 -18.99 2.49
N ASP A 45 4.81 -18.30 2.60
CA ASP A 45 4.91 -17.01 3.31
C ASP A 45 4.33 -15.82 2.51
N ASP A 46 3.93 -16.07 1.25
CA ASP A 46 3.55 -15.04 0.29
C ASP A 46 2.02 -14.79 0.23
N ALA A 47 1.22 -15.35 1.14
CA ALA A 47 -0.25 -15.23 1.08
C ALA A 47 -0.79 -13.79 1.03
N SER A 48 -0.05 -12.80 1.57
CA SER A 48 -0.35 -11.35 1.49
C SER A 48 0.63 -10.56 0.61
N VAL A 49 1.57 -11.24 -0.06
CA VAL A 49 2.71 -10.61 -0.77
C VAL A 49 2.32 -9.99 -2.10
N ALA A 50 1.21 -10.42 -2.71
CA ALA A 50 0.70 -9.78 -3.93
C ALA A 50 0.49 -8.26 -3.74
N ARG A 51 0.05 -7.81 -2.55
CA ARG A 51 -0.12 -6.36 -2.27
C ARG A 51 1.19 -5.60 -2.12
N ASN A 52 2.19 -6.21 -1.49
CA ASN A 52 3.52 -5.60 -1.41
C ASN A 52 4.13 -5.45 -2.79
N MET A 53 3.98 -6.47 -3.65
CA MET A 53 4.51 -6.40 -4.99
C MET A 53 3.79 -5.35 -5.87
N ILE A 54 2.49 -5.10 -5.65
CA ILE A 54 1.78 -4.00 -6.33
C ILE A 54 2.43 -2.64 -6.02
N GLU A 55 2.72 -2.38 -4.74
CA GLU A 55 3.37 -1.13 -4.30
C GLU A 55 4.81 -1.03 -4.81
N GLU A 56 5.56 -2.13 -4.77
CA GLU A 56 6.97 -2.17 -5.19
C GLU A 56 7.13 -1.86 -6.68
N VAL A 57 6.38 -2.53 -7.55
CA VAL A 57 6.45 -2.32 -9.01
C VAL A 57 6.04 -0.89 -9.37
N GLY A 58 5.00 -0.35 -8.72
CA GLY A 58 4.57 1.03 -8.92
C GLY A 58 5.58 2.07 -8.44
N ALA A 59 6.28 1.80 -7.33
CA ALA A 59 7.31 2.68 -6.79
C ALA A 59 8.55 2.70 -7.71
N ILE A 60 8.93 1.55 -8.27
CA ILE A 60 10.06 1.43 -9.21
C ILE A 60 9.81 2.25 -10.48
N ILE A 61 8.69 2.01 -11.17
CA ILE A 61 8.40 2.70 -12.44
C ILE A 61 8.23 4.20 -12.23
N SER A 62 7.55 4.61 -11.15
CA SER A 62 7.37 6.03 -10.80
C SER A 62 8.68 6.71 -10.46
N THR A 63 9.54 6.06 -9.67
CA THR A 63 10.84 6.61 -9.30
C THR A 63 11.73 6.74 -10.52
N TRP A 64 11.74 5.74 -11.40
CA TRP A 64 12.50 5.80 -12.64
C TRP A 64 12.02 6.96 -13.52
N HIS A 65 10.71 7.07 -13.75
CA HIS A 65 10.11 8.18 -14.50
C HIS A 65 10.44 9.55 -13.92
N CYS A 66 10.35 9.72 -12.60
CA CYS A 66 10.63 11.01 -11.97
C CYS A 66 12.12 11.41 -12.04
N ASN A 67 13.03 10.46 -12.29
CA ASN A 67 14.45 10.70 -12.48
C ASN A 67 14.89 10.63 -13.96
N SER A 68 13.93 10.54 -14.92
CA SER A 68 14.21 10.52 -16.36
C SER A 68 14.87 11.81 -16.85
N GLN A 69 14.42 12.95 -16.35
CA GLN A 69 15.04 14.24 -16.58
C GLN A 69 16.12 14.46 -15.52
N ASN A 70 17.31 14.90 -15.94
CA ASN A 70 18.51 15.05 -15.10
C ASN A 70 18.40 16.24 -14.11
N ARG A 71 17.39 16.20 -13.23
CA ARG A 71 17.05 17.20 -12.19
C ARG A 71 17.53 16.71 -10.82
N ASP A 72 17.08 17.37 -9.75
CA ASP A 72 17.25 16.90 -8.37
C ASP A 72 16.76 15.44 -8.23
N ARG A 73 17.61 14.57 -7.70
CA ARG A 73 17.27 13.17 -7.46
C ARG A 73 16.10 13.05 -6.49
N CYS A 74 15.19 12.12 -6.78
CA CYS A 74 14.01 11.85 -5.96
C CYS A 74 13.68 10.37 -5.85
N VAL A 75 12.80 10.05 -4.91
CA VAL A 75 12.13 8.75 -4.78
C VAL A 75 10.63 9.00 -4.79
N ALA A 76 9.91 8.18 -5.55
CA ALA A 76 8.46 8.24 -5.58
C ALA A 76 7.89 7.51 -4.36
N THR A 77 7.07 8.22 -3.58
CA THR A 77 6.38 7.67 -2.39
C THR A 77 4.91 7.48 -2.69
N LEU A 78 4.34 6.38 -2.23
CA LEU A 78 2.92 6.08 -2.43
C LEU A 78 2.06 7.04 -1.60
N ALA A 79 1.18 7.79 -2.24
CA ALA A 79 0.32 8.76 -1.59
C ALA A 79 -1.13 8.27 -1.50
N ARG A 80 -1.60 7.51 -2.49
CA ARG A 80 -2.96 6.99 -2.51
C ARG A 80 -3.06 5.70 -3.32
N VAL A 81 -3.93 4.81 -2.87
CA VAL A 81 -4.39 3.62 -3.62
C VAL A 81 -5.88 3.81 -3.87
N GLU A 82 -6.33 3.66 -5.11
CA GLU A 82 -7.75 3.70 -5.43
C GLU A 82 -8.45 2.41 -5.01
N HIS A 83 -9.79 2.41 -5.07
CA HIS A 83 -10.57 1.19 -4.85
C HIS A 83 -10.07 0.04 -5.74
N THR A 84 -9.94 -1.15 -5.15
CA THR A 84 -9.24 -2.28 -5.75
C THR A 84 -9.99 -3.58 -5.45
N ASP A 85 -10.42 -4.30 -6.50
CA ASP A 85 -11.21 -5.55 -6.43
C ASP A 85 -10.38 -6.81 -6.72
N PHE A 86 -10.40 -7.79 -5.83
CA PHE A 86 -9.75 -9.09 -6.02
C PHE A 86 -10.72 -10.05 -6.71
N LEU A 87 -10.54 -10.19 -8.03
CA LEU A 87 -11.42 -10.98 -8.89
C LEU A 87 -11.22 -12.48 -8.73
N TRP A 88 -9.97 -12.91 -8.58
CA TRP A 88 -9.60 -14.31 -8.40
C TRP A 88 -8.54 -14.45 -7.32
N PRO A 89 -8.66 -15.43 -6.40
CA PRO A 89 -7.60 -15.72 -5.46
C PRO A 89 -6.37 -16.24 -6.21
N MET A 90 -5.19 -16.00 -5.62
CA MET A 90 -3.93 -16.54 -6.09
C MET A 90 -3.44 -17.62 -5.12
N CYS A 91 -3.00 -18.76 -5.65
CA CYS A 91 -2.61 -19.91 -4.84
C CYS A 91 -1.09 -20.08 -4.75
N ILE A 92 -0.64 -20.75 -3.68
CA ILE A 92 0.77 -21.17 -3.54
C ILE A 92 1.16 -22.04 -4.74
N GLY A 93 2.35 -21.81 -5.29
CA GLY A 93 2.86 -22.49 -6.48
C GLY A 93 2.42 -21.87 -7.81
N GLU A 94 1.44 -20.96 -7.82
CA GLU A 94 1.17 -20.13 -9.00
C GLU A 94 2.27 -19.07 -9.16
N VAL A 95 2.47 -18.58 -10.38
CA VAL A 95 3.35 -17.46 -10.69
C VAL A 95 2.51 -16.19 -10.78
N ALA A 96 2.83 -15.19 -9.96
CA ALA A 96 2.30 -13.84 -10.07
C ALA A 96 3.05 -13.09 -11.17
N HIS A 97 2.34 -12.64 -12.20
CA HIS A 97 2.83 -11.69 -13.20
C HIS A 97 2.26 -10.32 -12.89
N ILE A 98 3.13 -9.36 -12.61
CA ILE A 98 2.73 -8.02 -12.18
C ILE A 98 3.33 -7.03 -13.17
N SER A 99 2.46 -6.35 -13.91
CA SER A 99 2.86 -5.30 -14.83
C SER A 99 2.32 -3.95 -14.35
N ALA A 100 3.16 -2.92 -14.34
CA ALA A 100 2.76 -1.56 -14.05
C ALA A 100 2.95 -0.67 -15.28
N GLU A 101 2.05 0.28 -15.47
CA GLU A 101 2.09 1.30 -16.51
C GLU A 101 1.78 2.67 -15.93
N ILE A 102 2.52 3.70 -16.35
CA ILE A 102 2.19 5.09 -16.00
C ILE A 102 1.06 5.56 -16.90
N THR A 103 -0.12 5.76 -16.34
CA THR A 103 -1.33 6.13 -17.10
C THR A 103 -1.58 7.63 -17.14
N TYR A 104 -1.04 8.39 -16.20
CA TYR A 104 -1.19 9.85 -16.16
C TYR A 104 -0.13 10.52 -15.29
N THR A 105 0.27 11.74 -15.63
CA THR A 105 1.10 12.61 -14.78
C THR A 105 0.46 13.96 -14.56
N SER A 106 0.37 14.38 -13.30
CA SER A 106 0.06 15.76 -12.93
C SER A 106 1.35 16.56 -12.69
N LYS A 107 1.23 17.82 -12.27
CA LYS A 107 2.39 18.64 -11.90
C LYS A 107 3.27 18.00 -10.81
N HIS A 108 2.67 17.25 -9.89
CA HIS A 108 3.33 16.72 -8.68
C HIS A 108 2.96 15.27 -8.35
N SER A 109 2.25 14.56 -9.23
CA SER A 109 1.86 13.18 -8.98
C SER A 109 1.91 12.33 -10.23
N VAL A 110 2.15 11.04 -10.04
CA VAL A 110 2.15 10.01 -11.09
C VAL A 110 1.00 9.06 -10.78
N GLU A 111 0.12 8.82 -11.74
CA GLU A 111 -0.86 7.73 -11.72
C GLU A 111 -0.21 6.49 -12.34
N VAL A 112 -0.25 5.38 -11.61
CA VAL A 112 0.24 4.08 -12.08
C VAL A 112 -0.89 3.08 -12.01
N GLN A 113 -1.16 2.41 -13.12
CA GLN A 113 -2.04 1.25 -13.14
C GLN A 113 -1.20 -0.01 -13.05
N VAL A 114 -1.56 -0.91 -12.13
CA VAL A 114 -0.91 -2.19 -11.91
C VAL A 114 -1.90 -3.30 -12.22
N ASN A 115 -1.44 -4.28 -13.00
CA ASN A 115 -2.20 -5.44 -13.40
C ASN A 115 -1.53 -6.70 -12.84
N VAL A 116 -2.29 -7.51 -12.10
CA VAL A 116 -1.81 -8.73 -11.44
C VAL A 116 -2.52 -9.94 -12.04
N MET A 117 -1.75 -10.84 -12.64
CA MET A 117 -2.22 -12.07 -13.24
C MET A 117 -1.59 -13.26 -12.53
N SER A 118 -2.38 -14.26 -12.13
CA SER A 118 -1.85 -15.55 -11.69
C SER A 118 -1.71 -16.50 -12.87
N GLU A 119 -0.65 -17.31 -12.87
CA GLU A 119 -0.44 -18.40 -13.80
C GLU A 119 -0.19 -19.70 -13.04
N ASN A 120 -1.04 -20.70 -13.28
CA ASN A 120 -0.77 -22.06 -12.82
C ASN A 120 0.24 -22.72 -13.78
N ILE A 121 1.45 -22.97 -13.28
CA ILE A 121 2.56 -23.51 -14.09
C ILE A 121 2.38 -24.98 -14.48
N LEU A 122 1.47 -25.71 -13.84
CA LEU A 122 1.18 -27.10 -14.19
C LEU A 122 0.13 -27.19 -15.30
N THR A 123 -0.88 -26.33 -15.29
CA THR A 123 -1.99 -26.35 -16.25
C THR A 123 -1.88 -25.30 -17.36
N GLY A 124 -0.99 -24.32 -17.21
CA GLY A 124 -0.88 -23.14 -18.09
C GLY A 124 -2.04 -22.14 -17.96
N THR A 125 -2.96 -22.33 -17.02
CA THR A 125 -4.13 -21.47 -16.85
C THR A 125 -3.73 -20.11 -16.28
N LYS A 126 -4.16 -19.02 -16.92
CA LYS A 126 -3.94 -17.64 -16.47
C LYS A 126 -5.23 -16.99 -16.00
N LYS A 127 -5.19 -16.28 -14.87
CA LYS A 127 -6.36 -15.59 -14.30
C LYS A 127 -5.98 -14.18 -13.86
N LEU A 128 -6.81 -13.21 -14.23
CA LEU A 128 -6.65 -11.84 -13.76
C LEU A 128 -7.04 -11.77 -12.29
N THR A 129 -6.06 -11.61 -11.41
CA THR A 129 -6.28 -11.55 -9.96
C THR A 129 -6.85 -10.19 -9.57
N ASN A 130 -6.19 -9.11 -9.98
CA ASN A 130 -6.56 -7.76 -9.59
C ASN A 130 -6.00 -6.70 -10.55
N LYS A 131 -6.70 -5.57 -10.66
CA LYS A 131 -6.18 -4.31 -11.19
C LYS A 131 -6.21 -3.25 -10.09
N ALA A 132 -5.12 -2.54 -9.91
CA ALA A 132 -4.99 -1.48 -8.93
C ALA A 132 -4.55 -0.18 -9.61
N THR A 133 -5.03 0.95 -9.10
CA THR A 133 -4.58 2.28 -9.52
C THR A 133 -3.94 2.97 -8.32
N LEU A 134 -2.72 3.44 -8.47
CA LEU A 134 -1.92 4.04 -7.40
C LEU A 134 -1.46 5.44 -7.81
N TRP A 135 -1.37 6.33 -6.83
CA TRP A 135 -0.84 7.68 -6.99
C TRP A 135 0.44 7.84 -6.20
N TYR A 136 1.52 8.17 -6.90
CA TYR A 136 2.83 8.46 -6.31
C TYR A 136 3.16 9.94 -6.35
N VAL A 137 3.99 10.38 -5.40
CA VAL A 137 4.51 11.75 -5.32
C VAL A 137 6.04 11.69 -5.18
N PRO A 138 6.81 12.39 -6.02
CA PRO A 138 8.27 12.40 -5.91
C PRO A 138 8.75 13.31 -4.78
N LEU A 139 9.55 12.74 -3.87
CA LEU A 139 10.20 13.47 -2.79
C LEU A 139 11.70 13.58 -3.04
N SER A 140 12.26 14.76 -2.79
CA SER A 140 13.70 14.99 -2.98
C SER A 140 14.54 14.16 -2.02
N LEU A 141 15.63 13.57 -2.51
CA LEU A 141 16.58 12.86 -1.64
C LEU A 141 17.40 13.80 -0.75
N LYS A 142 17.57 15.06 -1.16
CA LYS A 142 18.29 16.08 -0.38
C LYS A 142 17.42 16.65 0.73
N ASN A 143 16.14 16.91 0.42
CA ASN A 143 15.16 17.40 1.38
C ASN A 143 13.90 16.54 1.26
N VAL A 144 13.79 15.56 2.16
CA VAL A 144 12.75 14.53 2.13
C VAL A 144 11.32 15.06 2.25
N ASP A 145 11.13 16.32 2.68
CA ASP A 145 9.82 16.97 2.78
C ASP A 145 9.49 17.83 1.54
N LYS A 146 10.46 18.00 0.62
CA LYS A 146 10.29 18.77 -0.61
C LYS A 146 9.72 17.88 -1.73
N VAL A 147 8.48 18.16 -2.11
CA VAL A 147 7.84 17.58 -3.30
C VAL A 147 8.45 18.17 -4.57
N LEU A 148 8.81 17.32 -5.53
CA LEU A 148 9.35 17.74 -6.83
C LEU A 148 8.27 17.79 -7.92
N GLN A 149 8.61 18.37 -9.07
CA GLN A 149 7.75 18.31 -10.25
C GLN A 149 7.97 17.01 -11.01
N VAL A 150 6.88 16.44 -11.51
CA VAL A 150 6.90 15.20 -12.30
C VAL A 150 7.12 15.54 -13.78
N PRO A 151 8.03 14.85 -14.49
CA PRO A 151 8.14 14.96 -15.94
C PRO A 151 6.83 14.57 -16.65
N PRO A 152 6.37 15.31 -17.67
CA PRO A 152 5.17 14.94 -18.40
C PRO A 152 5.37 13.64 -19.19
N VAL A 153 4.34 12.80 -19.23
CA VAL A 153 4.28 11.62 -20.13
C VAL A 153 3.74 12.02 -21.50
N VAL A 154 4.27 11.39 -22.55
CA VAL A 154 3.76 11.52 -23.91
C VAL A 154 2.64 10.52 -24.12
N TYR A 155 1.44 11.00 -24.40
CA TYR A 155 0.28 10.15 -24.67
C TYR A 155 0.17 9.84 -26.17
N SER A 156 -0.24 8.61 -26.50
CA SER A 156 -0.48 8.24 -27.90
C SER A 156 -1.78 8.85 -28.43
N ARG A 157 -2.77 9.04 -27.55
CA ARG A 157 -4.08 9.63 -27.87
C ARG A 157 -4.44 10.71 -26.86
N GLN A 158 -4.99 11.82 -27.32
CA GLN A 158 -5.45 12.92 -26.46
C GLN A 158 -6.52 12.46 -25.44
N GLU A 159 -7.39 11.53 -25.85
CA GLU A 159 -8.41 10.93 -24.97
C GLU A 159 -7.81 10.30 -23.70
N GLN A 160 -6.64 9.65 -23.81
CA GLN A 160 -5.97 9.06 -22.63
C GLN A 160 -5.56 10.13 -21.61
N GLU A 161 -5.08 11.29 -22.10
CA GLU A 161 -4.74 12.42 -21.24
C GLU A 161 -5.99 13.02 -20.58
N GLU A 162 -7.08 13.15 -21.33
CA GLU A 162 -8.35 13.71 -20.83
C GLU A 162 -8.99 12.81 -19.76
N GLU A 163 -9.01 11.49 -20.00
CA GLU A 163 -9.47 10.50 -19.03
C GLU A 163 -8.60 10.50 -17.76
N GLY A 164 -7.27 10.50 -17.91
CA GLY A 164 -6.33 10.60 -16.80
C GLY A 164 -6.52 11.89 -15.99
N ARG A 165 -6.75 13.02 -16.69
CA ARG A 165 -7.06 14.31 -16.06
C ARG A 165 -8.39 14.26 -15.31
N LYS A 166 -9.40 13.58 -15.85
CA LYS A 166 -10.71 13.39 -15.18
C LYS A 166 -10.53 12.57 -13.89
N ARG A 167 -9.84 11.42 -13.96
CA ARG A 167 -9.51 10.60 -12.77
C ARG A 167 -8.73 11.40 -11.72
N TYR A 168 -7.72 12.16 -12.14
CA TYR A 168 -6.96 13.05 -11.27
C TYR A 168 -7.85 14.07 -10.54
N LYS A 169 -8.83 14.67 -11.24
CA LYS A 169 -9.75 15.63 -10.64
C LYS A 169 -10.69 14.95 -9.65
N THR A 170 -11.23 13.78 -9.99
CA THR A 170 -12.11 13.00 -9.12
C THR A 170 -11.43 12.64 -7.80
N GLN A 171 -10.26 11.99 -7.83
CA GLN A 171 -9.56 11.63 -6.58
C GLN A 171 -9.17 12.86 -5.75
N LYS A 172 -8.89 14.00 -6.40
CA LYS A 172 -8.53 15.24 -5.69
C LYS A 172 -9.74 15.84 -4.99
N LEU A 173 -10.93 15.77 -5.59
CA LEU A 173 -12.19 16.19 -4.99
C LEU A 173 -12.54 15.32 -3.78
N GLU A 174 -12.50 13.99 -3.96
CA GLU A 174 -12.76 13.04 -2.87
C GLU A 174 -11.84 13.27 -1.67
N ARG A 175 -10.55 13.56 -1.89
CA ARG A 175 -9.62 13.88 -0.80
C ARG A 175 -9.99 15.15 -0.02
N MET A 176 -10.59 16.14 -0.68
CA MET A 176 -11.05 17.37 -0.01
C MET A 176 -12.31 17.13 0.82
N GLU A 177 -13.21 16.27 0.33
CA GLU A 177 -14.44 15.88 1.02
C GLU A 177 -14.17 14.93 2.19
N THR A 178 -13.16 14.06 2.05
CA THR A 178 -12.72 13.12 3.10
C THR A 178 -11.92 13.82 4.21
N LYS A 179 -12.18 15.10 4.52
CA LYS A 179 -11.61 15.79 5.69
C LYS A 179 -11.94 14.98 6.95
N TRP A 180 -10.90 14.41 7.55
CA TRP A 180 -10.98 13.28 8.47
C TRP A 180 -11.70 13.51 9.79
N ARG A 181 -12.34 12.43 10.26
CA ARG A 181 -12.87 12.20 11.62
C ARG A 181 -11.70 12.06 12.60
N ASN A 182 -11.12 13.19 13.03
CA ASN A 182 -9.89 13.22 13.82
C ASN A 182 -10.00 12.68 15.27
N GLN A 183 -11.19 12.36 15.77
CA GLN A 183 -11.40 12.07 17.20
C GLN A 183 -11.64 10.60 17.56
N ASP A 184 -11.74 9.70 16.58
CA ASP A 184 -12.01 8.30 16.90
C ASP A 184 -10.77 7.65 17.52
N VAL A 185 -10.86 7.33 18.81
CA VAL A 185 -9.96 6.45 19.52
C VAL A 185 -10.68 5.12 19.66
N VAL A 186 -10.09 4.06 19.10
CA VAL A 186 -10.64 2.71 19.20
C VAL A 186 -10.18 2.13 20.54
N GLN A 187 -11.00 2.26 21.58
CA GLN A 187 -10.73 1.65 22.89
C GLN A 187 -11.19 0.19 22.92
N PRO A 188 -10.40 -0.74 23.46
CA PRO A 188 -10.82 -2.12 23.67
C PRO A 188 -11.89 -2.19 24.77
N VAL A 189 -13.00 -2.86 24.50
CA VAL A 189 -14.07 -3.09 25.49
C VAL A 189 -13.76 -4.35 26.29
N LEU A 190 -13.88 -4.28 27.62
CA LEU A 190 -13.69 -5.40 28.53
C LEU A 190 -14.93 -6.33 28.48
N ASN A 191 -14.69 -7.64 28.36
CA ASN A 191 -15.70 -8.71 28.29
C ASN A 191 -16.76 -8.51 27.20
N PRO A 192 -16.38 -8.61 25.91
CA PRO A 192 -17.34 -8.46 24.83
C PRO A 192 -18.23 -9.70 24.68
N GLU A 193 -19.54 -9.47 24.59
CA GLU A 193 -20.51 -10.50 24.23
C GLU A 193 -20.23 -11.05 22.81
N PRO A 194 -20.43 -12.35 22.55
CA PRO A 194 -20.28 -12.91 21.20
C PRO A 194 -21.10 -12.15 20.16
N ASN A 195 -20.57 -12.05 18.94
CA ASN A 195 -21.18 -11.34 17.80
C ASN A 195 -21.31 -9.81 17.95
N THR A 196 -20.67 -9.20 18.96
CA THR A 196 -20.52 -7.74 19.04
C THR A 196 -19.32 -7.23 18.25
N VAL A 197 -19.30 -5.93 17.90
CA VAL A 197 -18.13 -5.30 17.28
C VAL A 197 -16.90 -5.50 18.16
N SER A 198 -17.07 -5.25 19.45
CA SER A 198 -16.07 -5.40 20.50
C SER A 198 -15.47 -6.81 20.57
N TYR A 199 -16.25 -7.86 20.28
CA TYR A 199 -15.76 -9.24 20.30
C TYR A 199 -14.74 -9.51 19.20
N SER A 200 -15.01 -8.98 18.01
CA SER A 200 -14.14 -9.11 16.84
C SER A 200 -13.01 -8.08 16.82
N GLN A 201 -13.16 -6.98 17.56
CA GLN A 201 -12.21 -5.87 17.59
C GLN A 201 -10.80 -6.38 17.93
N SER A 202 -9.85 -6.03 17.08
CA SER A 202 -8.49 -6.53 17.19
C SER A 202 -7.51 -5.39 16.93
N SER A 203 -6.36 -5.44 17.58
CA SER A 203 -5.27 -4.50 17.34
C SER A 203 -3.94 -5.21 17.21
N LEU A 204 -3.05 -4.62 16.42
CA LEU A 204 -1.65 -5.04 16.29
C LEU A 204 -0.77 -3.84 16.60
N ILE A 205 0.27 -4.09 17.40
CA ILE A 205 1.31 -3.10 17.69
C ILE A 205 2.59 -3.59 17.02
N HIS A 206 3.16 -2.75 16.16
CA HIS A 206 4.36 -3.07 15.38
C HIS A 206 5.43 -1.99 15.56
N LEU A 207 6.60 -2.38 16.06
CA LEU A 207 7.76 -1.50 16.10
C LEU A 207 8.39 -1.45 14.72
N VAL A 208 8.50 -0.25 14.16
CA VAL A 208 9.07 -0.05 12.82
C VAL A 208 10.56 -0.35 12.82
N GLY A 209 10.93 -1.45 12.16
CA GLY A 209 12.30 -1.90 11.99
C GLY A 209 12.98 -1.36 10.72
N PRO A 210 14.29 -1.60 10.56
CA PRO A 210 15.03 -1.22 9.35
C PRO A 210 14.49 -1.87 8.07
N SER A 211 14.06 -3.13 8.14
CA SER A 211 13.51 -3.89 7.00
C SER A 211 12.18 -3.34 6.50
N ASP A 212 11.44 -2.61 7.34
CA ASP A 212 10.18 -2.00 6.97
C ASP A 212 10.38 -0.70 6.18
N CYS A 213 11.59 -0.16 6.21
CA CYS A 213 11.88 1.19 5.75
C CYS A 213 12.54 1.20 4.37
N THR A 214 12.18 2.23 3.62
CA THR A 214 12.94 2.75 2.49
C THR A 214 14.34 3.16 2.92
N LEU A 215 15.22 3.38 1.94
CA LEU A 215 16.59 3.88 2.17
C LEU A 215 16.65 5.15 3.04
N HIS A 216 15.60 5.97 3.04
CA HIS A 216 15.52 7.22 3.79
C HIS A 216 14.88 7.08 5.18
N SER A 217 14.80 5.85 5.71
CA SER A 217 14.24 5.55 7.03
C SER A 217 12.75 5.91 7.19
N PHE A 218 12.00 5.94 6.09
CA PHE A 218 10.53 6.00 6.09
C PHE A 218 9.96 4.64 5.73
N VAL A 219 8.84 4.24 6.33
CA VAL A 219 8.22 2.95 6.05
C VAL A 219 7.67 2.88 4.64
N HIS A 220 7.89 1.77 3.94
CA HIS A 220 7.15 1.45 2.73
C HIS A 220 5.66 1.30 3.05
N GLU A 221 4.82 1.95 2.25
CA GLU A 221 3.37 1.90 2.42
C GLU A 221 2.82 0.48 2.25
N GLY A 222 3.43 -0.36 1.41
CA GLY A 222 3.08 -1.77 1.24
C GLY A 222 3.13 -2.55 2.55
N VAL A 223 4.16 -2.32 3.40
CA VAL A 223 4.24 -2.94 4.74
C VAL A 223 3.04 -2.56 5.60
N THR A 224 2.59 -1.30 5.52
CA THR A 224 1.40 -0.85 6.26
C THR A 224 0.13 -1.52 5.73
N MET A 225 0.02 -1.70 4.41
CA MET A 225 -1.10 -2.40 3.78
C MET A 225 -1.13 -3.89 4.14
N LYS A 226 0.03 -4.56 4.16
CA LYS A 226 0.17 -5.97 4.57
C LYS A 226 -0.32 -6.18 6.01
N LEU A 227 0.24 -5.42 6.97
CA LEU A 227 -0.17 -5.53 8.37
C LEU A 227 -1.65 -5.17 8.56
N THR A 228 -2.16 -4.24 7.77
CA THR A 228 -3.57 -3.86 7.78
C THR A 228 -4.48 -5.03 7.38
N ASP A 229 -4.13 -5.73 6.32
CA ASP A 229 -4.87 -6.89 5.82
C ASP A 229 -4.82 -8.06 6.80
N GLU A 230 -3.66 -8.31 7.41
CA GLU A 230 -3.49 -9.35 8.43
C GLU A 230 -4.45 -9.14 9.61
N VAL A 231 -4.49 -7.94 10.19
CA VAL A 231 -5.40 -7.67 11.32
C VAL A 231 -6.86 -7.69 10.88
N ALA A 232 -7.17 -7.24 9.66
CA ALA A 232 -8.53 -7.33 9.14
C ALA A 232 -8.98 -8.79 8.97
N GLY A 233 -8.11 -9.66 8.44
CA GLY A 233 -8.35 -11.10 8.38
C GLY A 233 -8.59 -11.72 9.76
N ILE A 234 -7.85 -11.28 10.79
CA ILE A 234 -8.07 -11.72 12.18
C ILE A 234 -9.45 -11.30 12.68
N VAL A 235 -9.85 -10.04 12.48
CA VAL A 235 -11.19 -9.54 12.88
C VAL A 235 -12.29 -10.36 12.21
N ALA A 236 -12.15 -10.56 10.90
CA ALA A 236 -13.12 -11.28 10.09
C ALA A 236 -13.23 -12.75 10.51
N ALA A 237 -12.10 -13.43 10.67
CA ALA A 237 -12.04 -14.82 11.11
C ALA A 237 -12.62 -15.00 12.52
N ARG A 238 -12.32 -14.09 13.46
CA ARG A 238 -12.91 -14.08 14.80
C ARG A 238 -14.42 -13.94 14.78
N HIS A 239 -14.94 -13.10 13.89
CA HIS A 239 -16.37 -12.86 13.80
C HIS A 239 -17.11 -14.00 13.08
N CYS A 240 -16.68 -14.33 11.87
CA CYS A 240 -17.41 -15.23 10.98
C CYS A 240 -17.11 -16.70 11.25
N LYS A 241 -16.01 -17.03 11.96
CA LYS A 241 -15.58 -18.40 12.29
C LYS A 241 -15.50 -19.30 11.04
N THR A 242 -15.11 -18.72 9.91
CA THR A 242 -15.03 -19.39 8.61
C THR A 242 -13.85 -18.83 7.82
N ASN A 243 -13.50 -19.52 6.72
CA ASN A 243 -12.48 -19.07 5.79
C ASN A 243 -13.01 -17.88 4.98
N LEU A 244 -12.27 -16.79 5.03
CA LEU A 244 -12.58 -15.55 4.34
C LEU A 244 -11.42 -15.13 3.46
N VAL A 245 -11.74 -14.47 2.36
CA VAL A 245 -10.78 -13.85 1.47
C VAL A 245 -11.11 -12.37 1.33
N THR A 246 -10.09 -11.54 1.19
CA THR A 246 -10.31 -10.12 0.91
C THR A 246 -10.84 -9.96 -0.51
N ALA A 247 -12.06 -9.46 -0.63
CA ALA A 247 -12.77 -9.26 -1.89
C ALA A 247 -12.46 -7.89 -2.49
N SER A 248 -12.42 -6.83 -1.67
CA SER A 248 -12.04 -5.50 -2.13
C SER A 248 -11.42 -4.65 -1.03
N VAL A 249 -10.67 -3.63 -1.45
CA VAL A 249 -10.07 -2.61 -0.59
C VAL A 249 -10.56 -1.24 -1.08
N ASN A 250 -11.13 -0.44 -0.19
CA ASN A 250 -11.52 0.93 -0.48
C ASN A 250 -10.30 1.84 -0.62
N ALA A 251 -10.51 3.02 -1.22
CA ALA A 251 -9.43 3.97 -1.44
C ALA A 251 -8.66 4.29 -0.14
N ILE A 252 -7.34 4.22 -0.22
CA ILE A 252 -6.40 4.44 0.88
C ILE A 252 -5.69 5.76 0.65
N ASN A 253 -5.68 6.64 1.65
CA ASN A 253 -4.84 7.83 1.63
C ASN A 253 -3.73 7.73 2.68
N PHE A 254 -2.49 7.96 2.25
CA PHE A 254 -1.34 8.06 3.15
C PHE A 254 -1.08 9.53 3.43
N HIS A 255 -1.48 9.97 4.63
CA HIS A 255 -1.45 11.39 5.00
C HIS A 255 -0.05 11.89 5.35
N ASP A 256 0.69 11.09 6.12
CA ASP A 256 1.98 11.47 6.66
C ASP A 256 2.93 10.27 6.70
N LYS A 257 4.23 10.55 6.60
CA LYS A 257 5.29 9.52 6.53
C LYS A 257 5.67 8.98 7.92
N ILE A 258 5.68 7.67 8.08
CA ILE A 258 6.08 7.02 9.33
C ILE A 258 7.60 6.75 9.31
N ARG A 259 8.32 7.13 10.36
CA ARG A 259 9.78 6.98 10.46
C ARG A 259 10.18 5.67 11.15
N LYS A 260 11.40 5.22 10.89
CA LYS A 260 12.06 4.15 11.63
C LYS A 260 12.03 4.42 13.13
N GLY A 261 11.74 3.40 13.93
CA GLY A 261 11.65 3.50 15.40
C GLY A 261 10.30 4.03 15.92
N CYS A 262 9.36 4.41 15.05
CA CYS A 262 7.98 4.65 15.45
C CYS A 262 7.30 3.33 15.87
N ILE A 263 6.34 3.42 16.79
CA ILE A 263 5.42 2.34 17.10
C ILE A 263 4.13 2.58 16.32
N LYS A 264 3.76 1.62 15.47
CA LYS A 264 2.47 1.61 14.78
C LYS A 264 1.46 0.82 15.59
N THR A 265 0.28 1.39 15.77
CA THR A 265 -0.90 0.72 16.34
C THR A 265 -1.96 0.63 15.26
N ILE A 266 -2.26 -0.58 14.86
CA ILE A 266 -3.20 -0.92 13.81
C ILE A 266 -4.45 -1.46 14.50
N SER A 267 -5.50 -0.64 14.60
CA SER A 267 -6.76 -0.98 15.28
C SER A 267 -7.85 -1.26 14.27
N ARG A 268 -8.55 -2.39 14.39
CA ARG A 268 -9.57 -2.83 13.44
C ARG A 268 -10.87 -3.13 14.15
N ARG A 269 -11.99 -2.79 13.51
CA ARG A 269 -13.34 -3.08 14.00
C ARG A 269 -14.28 -3.27 12.82
N MET A 270 -15.31 -4.10 12.98
CA MET A 270 -16.32 -4.21 11.93
C MET A 270 -17.16 -2.94 11.80
N ALA A 271 -17.46 -2.56 10.57
CA ALA A 271 -18.30 -1.44 10.21
C ALA A 271 -19.70 -1.90 9.80
N PHE A 272 -19.79 -2.93 8.96
CA PHE A 272 -21.03 -3.42 8.36
C PHE A 272 -20.92 -4.91 8.02
N THR A 273 -22.04 -5.61 7.96
CA THR A 273 -22.14 -7.01 7.53
C THR A 273 -23.31 -7.16 6.58
N SER A 274 -23.09 -7.74 5.40
CA SER A 274 -24.14 -8.20 4.50
C SER A 274 -24.43 -9.68 4.73
N ASN A 275 -25.24 -10.30 3.87
CA ASN A 275 -25.46 -11.75 3.91
C ASN A 275 -24.22 -12.57 3.55
N LYS A 276 -23.28 -12.02 2.78
CA LYS A 276 -22.10 -12.75 2.24
C LYS A 276 -20.76 -12.07 2.50
N SER A 277 -20.78 -10.78 2.86
CA SER A 277 -19.57 -9.99 3.05
C SER A 277 -19.55 -9.28 4.40
N VAL A 278 -18.35 -8.98 4.88
CA VAL A 278 -18.11 -8.15 6.06
C VAL A 278 -17.24 -6.97 5.66
N GLU A 279 -17.63 -5.79 6.12
CA GLU A 279 -16.85 -4.57 5.99
C GLU A 279 -16.12 -4.27 7.29
N ILE A 280 -14.81 -4.07 7.18
CA ILE A 280 -13.92 -3.85 8.32
C ILE A 280 -13.27 -2.50 8.19
N GLU A 281 -13.51 -1.65 9.20
CA GLU A 281 -12.87 -0.36 9.33
C GLU A 281 -11.50 -0.52 9.98
N VAL A 282 -10.57 0.22 9.42
CA VAL A 282 -9.14 0.18 9.72
C VAL A 282 -8.72 1.53 10.25
N LEU A 283 -8.11 1.62 11.43
CA LEU A 283 -7.34 2.79 11.83
C LEU A 283 -5.86 2.41 12.02
N VAL A 284 -4.95 3.13 11.41
CA VAL A 284 -3.51 3.00 11.65
C VAL A 284 -3.07 4.27 12.35
N ASP A 285 -2.62 4.16 13.59
CA ASP A 285 -1.95 5.22 14.33
C ASP A 285 -0.44 4.94 14.36
N ALA A 286 0.42 5.95 14.26
CA ALA A 286 1.83 5.80 14.60
C ALA A 286 2.29 6.89 15.56
N ASN A 287 3.13 6.50 16.52
CA ASN A 287 3.71 7.41 17.52
C ASN A 287 5.23 7.24 17.52
N SER A 288 5.96 8.35 17.64
CA SER A 288 7.40 8.31 17.88
C SER A 288 7.68 7.99 19.34
N VAL A 289 8.63 7.09 19.61
CA VAL A 289 9.08 6.81 20.98
C VAL A 289 10.03 7.91 21.49
N ALA A 290 10.74 8.56 20.56
CA ALA A 290 11.81 9.51 20.88
C ALA A 290 11.37 10.98 20.87
N ASP A 291 10.21 11.29 20.28
CA ASP A 291 9.75 12.66 20.08
C ASP A 291 8.54 12.92 20.99
N SER A 292 8.64 13.94 21.87
CA SER A 292 7.55 14.37 22.74
C SER A 292 6.45 15.11 21.97
N SER A 293 6.70 15.49 20.72
CA SER A 293 5.65 15.94 19.82
C SER A 293 4.80 14.73 19.41
N GLN A 294 3.56 14.69 19.91
CA GLN A 294 2.51 13.71 19.59
C GLN A 294 2.08 13.82 18.10
N LYS A 295 3.02 13.67 17.15
CA LYS A 295 2.68 13.53 15.74
C LYS A 295 2.07 12.16 15.55
N ARG A 296 0.74 12.15 15.47
CA ARG A 296 -0.07 10.96 15.25
C ARG A 296 -0.30 10.81 13.75
N TYR A 297 0.32 9.79 13.17
CA TYR A 297 0.16 9.45 11.76
C TYR A 297 -1.10 8.61 11.61
N ARG A 298 -2.07 9.03 10.80
CA ARG A 298 -3.33 8.31 10.60
C ARG A 298 -3.55 7.86 9.17
N ALA A 299 -3.98 6.61 9.01
CA ALA A 299 -4.60 6.11 7.79
C ALA A 299 -5.84 5.28 8.17
N ALA A 300 -6.97 5.49 7.49
CA ALA A 300 -8.05 4.52 7.49
C ALA A 300 -8.33 3.97 6.10
N MET A 301 -8.90 2.78 6.16
CA MET A 301 -9.16 1.92 5.04
C MET A 301 -10.45 1.16 5.38
N SER A 302 -11.13 0.70 4.36
CA SER A 302 -12.22 -0.25 4.54
C SER A 302 -11.91 -1.46 3.67
N LEU A 303 -12.13 -2.64 4.24
CA LEU A 303 -11.85 -3.91 3.62
C LEU A 303 -13.15 -4.70 3.58
N SER A 304 -13.53 -5.16 2.40
CA SER A 304 -14.61 -6.12 2.23
C SER A 304 -14.00 -7.52 2.18
N GLN A 305 -14.43 -8.41 3.07
CA GLN A 305 -14.12 -9.82 2.96
C GLN A 305 -15.36 -10.61 2.63
N GLU A 306 -15.22 -11.57 1.71
CA GLU A 306 -16.29 -12.46 1.28
C GLU A 306 -15.94 -13.91 1.66
N GLY A 307 -16.97 -14.66 2.04
CA GLY A 307 -16.84 -16.09 2.33
C GLY A 307 -17.42 -16.96 1.22
N GLY A 308 -17.27 -18.27 1.40
CA GLY A 308 -17.96 -19.26 0.55
C GLY A 308 -19.49 -19.21 0.70
N SER A 309 -20.18 -20.29 0.31
CA SER A 309 -21.66 -20.34 0.24
C SER A 309 -22.42 -20.15 1.56
N LEU A 310 -21.74 -19.95 2.71
CA LEU A 310 -22.38 -19.85 4.02
C LEU A 310 -22.82 -18.41 4.32
N PRO A 311 -24.02 -18.20 4.89
CA PRO A 311 -24.48 -16.88 5.29
C PRO A 311 -23.66 -16.34 6.47
N MET A 312 -23.33 -15.06 6.41
CA MET A 312 -22.56 -14.38 7.46
C MET A 312 -23.42 -14.11 8.71
N PRO A 313 -22.84 -14.22 9.93
CA PRO A 313 -23.50 -13.79 11.16
C PRO A 313 -23.96 -12.34 11.04
N GLN A 314 -25.27 -12.09 11.20
CA GLN A 314 -25.83 -10.75 11.08
C GLN A 314 -25.64 -9.94 12.36
N ARG A 315 -25.30 -8.66 12.19
CA ARG A 315 -25.04 -7.73 13.29
C ARG A 315 -26.27 -6.92 13.68
N LEU A 316 -26.43 -6.68 14.98
CA LEU A 316 -27.24 -5.59 15.53
C LEU A 316 -26.30 -4.53 16.14
N PRO A 317 -26.10 -3.36 15.52
CA PRO A 317 -25.30 -2.28 16.10
C PRO A 317 -25.92 -1.78 17.42
N GLN A 318 -25.12 -1.70 18.48
CA GLN A 318 -25.63 -1.37 19.83
C GLN A 318 -25.61 0.15 20.09
N THR A 319 -24.46 0.79 19.89
CA THR A 319 -24.28 2.22 20.15
C THR A 319 -24.74 3.09 18.98
N GLN A 320 -24.98 4.38 19.22
CA GLN A 320 -25.39 5.30 18.15
C GLN A 320 -24.32 5.44 17.06
N ASP A 321 -23.04 5.49 17.46
CA ASP A 321 -21.91 5.54 16.52
C ASP A 321 -21.77 4.26 15.71
N GLU A 322 -22.09 3.13 16.34
CA GLU A 322 -22.14 1.85 15.65
C GLU A 322 -23.26 1.77 14.61
N LYS A 323 -24.45 2.31 14.93
CA LYS A 323 -25.59 2.39 13.99
C LYS A 323 -25.27 3.30 12.83
N LYS A 324 -24.69 4.47 13.10
CA LYS A 324 -24.24 5.41 12.06
C LYS A 324 -23.25 4.76 11.10
N ARG A 325 -22.23 4.08 11.63
CA ARG A 325 -21.23 3.36 10.81
C ARG A 325 -21.85 2.21 10.02
N PHE A 326 -22.82 1.51 10.58
CA PHE A 326 -23.53 0.44 9.89
C PHE A 326 -24.33 0.97 8.69
N GLU A 327 -25.03 2.09 8.83
CA GLU A 327 -25.75 2.73 7.71
C GLU A 327 -24.80 3.31 6.66
N GLU A 328 -23.68 3.89 7.08
CA GLU A 328 -22.63 4.36 6.15
C GLU A 328 -22.08 3.19 5.33
N GLY A 329 -21.70 2.08 5.97
CA GLY A 329 -21.20 0.89 5.28
C GLY A 329 -22.25 0.24 4.37
N LYS A 330 -23.52 0.24 4.78
CA LYS A 330 -24.64 -0.19 3.94
C LYS A 330 -24.79 0.70 2.70
N GLY A 331 -24.66 2.02 2.85
CA GLY A 331 -24.68 2.97 1.74
C GLY A 331 -23.58 2.70 0.73
N TRP A 332 -22.36 2.46 1.21
CA TRP A 332 -21.23 2.05 0.36
C TRP A 332 -21.48 0.73 -0.36
N TYR A 333 -21.91 -0.30 0.38
CA TYR A 333 -22.22 -1.61 -0.19
C TYR A 333 -23.25 -1.54 -1.31
N LEU A 334 -24.27 -0.69 -1.19
CA LEU A 334 -25.28 -0.50 -2.22
C LEU A 334 -24.76 0.22 -3.46
N GLN A 335 -23.83 1.17 -3.31
CA GLN A 335 -23.21 1.85 -4.44
C GLN A 335 -22.26 0.92 -5.22
N MET A 336 -21.63 -0.03 -4.53
CA MET A 336 -20.67 -0.97 -5.12
C MET A 336 -21.31 -2.24 -5.69
N LYS A 337 -22.57 -2.54 -5.34
CA LYS A 337 -23.27 -3.67 -5.95
C LYS A 337 -23.41 -3.43 -7.46
N PRO A 338 -22.98 -4.37 -8.32
CA PRO A 338 -23.32 -4.31 -9.72
C PRO A 338 -24.85 -4.28 -9.83
N GLN A 339 -25.38 -3.27 -10.53
CA GLN A 339 -26.79 -3.27 -10.87
C GLN A 339 -27.08 -4.48 -11.77
N PRO A 340 -28.21 -5.16 -11.56
CA PRO A 340 -28.53 -6.43 -12.20
C PRO A 340 -28.59 -6.35 -13.73
#